data_AF-A0A943GKV0-F1
#
_entry.id   AF-A0A943GKV0-F1
#
_cell.length_a   1.000
_cell.length_b   1.000
_cell.length_c   1.000
_cell.angle_alpha   90.00
_cell.angle_beta   90.00
_cell.angle_gamma   90.00
#
_symmetry.space_group_name_H-M   'P 1'
#
loop_
_entity.id
_entity.type
_entity.pdbx_description
1 polymer ?
#
loop_
_entity_poly.entity_id
_entity_poly.type
_entity_poly.pdbx_seq_one_letter_code
_entity_poly.pdbx_strand_id
1 'polypeptide(L)'
;MRFLWTEDTGAGFHFWKLVNRLFFGDELLIESKGSNQGLLDAVSDLQIKGDDKYYIAYDYVVDNQDIRNKYRMLKSIEEKSEGRLIILDMICFEYLILAFDKLVEWTGTGKADKIQIREEVLEAVENHRINLSKINDEKTLQYIAGFKRYSTERVMKSLVGEFTQNEKWSVKGSLMGECWYKDCCVSEHLDSLRCGKPEIVNGEEKMRLLIQSEKVKKMLEKVIR
;
A
#
# COMPACT_ATOMS: atom_id res chain seq x y z
N MET A 1 5.60 -16.48 -18.53
CA MET A 1 4.89 -15.20 -18.32
C MET A 1 5.15 -14.71 -16.89
N ARG A 2 4.86 -13.45 -16.58
CA ARG A 2 4.99 -12.92 -15.22
C ARG A 2 3.63 -12.37 -14.77
N PHE A 3 3.18 -12.77 -13.61
CA PHE A 3 1.88 -12.39 -13.05
C PHE A 3 2.10 -11.64 -11.74
N LEU A 4 1.30 -10.59 -11.49
CA LEU A 4 1.17 -10.01 -10.17
C LEU A 4 -0.28 -10.17 -9.73
N TRP A 5 -0.49 -11.00 -8.72
CA TRP A 5 -1.80 -11.23 -8.14
C TRP A 5 -1.91 -10.50 -6.81
N THR A 6 -3.05 -9.86 -6.60
CA THR A 6 -3.30 -9.01 -5.44
C THR A 6 -4.69 -9.30 -4.89
N GLU A 7 -4.84 -9.26 -3.58
CA GLU A 7 -6.11 -9.08 -2.89
C GLU A 7 -6.79 -7.74 -3.19
N ASP A 8 -6.01 -6.68 -3.47
CA ASP A 8 -6.49 -5.31 -3.57
C ASP A 8 -7.57 -5.16 -4.63
N THR A 9 -8.51 -4.27 -4.35
CA THR A 9 -9.52 -3.82 -5.32
C THR A 9 -9.52 -2.30 -5.39
N GLY A 10 -10.21 -1.74 -6.38
CA GLY A 10 -10.35 -0.29 -6.50
C GLY A 10 -9.00 0.44 -6.60
N ALA A 11 -8.78 1.42 -5.73
CA ALA A 11 -7.56 2.23 -5.70
C ALA A 11 -6.26 1.42 -5.55
N GLY A 12 -6.22 0.39 -4.69
CA GLY A 12 -5.04 -0.47 -4.55
C GLY A 12 -4.77 -1.28 -5.82
N PHE A 13 -5.81 -1.84 -6.45
CA PHE A 13 -5.67 -2.51 -7.74
C PHE A 13 -5.22 -1.54 -8.86
N HIS A 14 -5.72 -0.31 -8.83
CA HIS A 14 -5.29 0.72 -9.76
C HIS A 14 -3.81 1.10 -9.56
N PHE A 15 -3.35 1.17 -8.31
CA PHE A 15 -1.93 1.35 -7.99
C PHE A 15 -1.06 0.28 -8.67
N TRP A 16 -1.42 -0.99 -8.55
CA TRP A 16 -0.66 -2.09 -9.19
C TRP A 16 -0.63 -1.99 -10.72
N LYS A 17 -1.73 -1.56 -11.35
CA LYS A 17 -1.76 -1.28 -12.80
C LYS A 17 -0.83 -0.13 -13.19
N LEU A 18 -0.81 0.95 -12.40
CA LEU A 18 0.10 2.07 -12.62
C LEU A 18 1.57 1.67 -12.44
N VAL A 19 1.87 0.85 -11.42
CA VAL A 19 3.20 0.24 -11.22
C VAL A 19 3.61 -0.54 -12.47
N ASN A 20 2.74 -1.41 -12.99
CA ASN A 20 3.03 -2.20 -14.18
C ASN A 20 3.33 -1.34 -15.40
N ARG A 21 2.45 -0.38 -15.70
CA ARG A 21 2.59 0.51 -16.85
C ARG A 21 3.86 1.35 -16.77
N LEU A 22 4.10 1.99 -15.63
CA LEU A 22 5.18 2.98 -15.52
C LEU A 22 6.54 2.33 -15.23
N PHE A 23 6.59 1.23 -14.50
CA PHE A 23 7.84 0.64 -14.04
C PHE A 23 8.22 -0.65 -14.78
N PHE A 24 7.24 -1.48 -15.14
CA PHE A 24 7.48 -2.77 -15.80
C PHE A 24 7.12 -2.78 -17.30
N GLY A 25 6.73 -1.64 -17.88
CA GLY A 25 6.41 -1.56 -19.31
C GLY A 25 5.29 -2.49 -19.76
N ASP A 26 4.31 -2.73 -18.88
CA ASP A 26 3.19 -3.66 -19.09
C ASP A 26 3.60 -5.14 -19.25
N GLU A 27 4.79 -5.53 -18.79
CA GLU A 27 5.28 -6.92 -18.85
C GLU A 27 4.62 -7.88 -17.85
N LEU A 28 3.94 -7.37 -16.82
CA LEU A 28 3.21 -8.19 -15.84
C LEU A 28 1.73 -8.31 -16.21
N LEU A 29 1.16 -9.50 -16.02
CA LEU A 29 -0.28 -9.69 -15.99
C LEU A 29 -0.81 -9.43 -14.58
N ILE A 30 -1.50 -8.30 -14.39
CA ILE A 30 -2.02 -7.87 -13.09
C ILE A 30 -3.47 -8.36 -12.90
N GLU A 31 -3.72 -9.11 -11.83
CA GLU A 31 -5.06 -9.63 -11.50
C GLU A 31 -5.42 -9.44 -10.02
N SER A 32 -6.62 -8.94 -9.76
CA SER A 32 -7.18 -8.93 -8.40
C SER A 32 -7.93 -10.24 -8.13
N LYS A 33 -7.70 -10.82 -6.96
CA LYS A 33 -8.48 -11.93 -6.39
C LYS A 33 -9.45 -11.47 -5.30
N GLY A 34 -9.56 -10.16 -5.11
CA GLY A 34 -10.59 -9.48 -4.30
C GLY A 34 -10.45 -9.62 -2.79
N SER A 35 -9.69 -10.59 -2.30
CA SER A 35 -9.42 -10.79 -0.87
C SER A 35 -8.23 -11.72 -0.65
N ASN A 36 -7.69 -11.69 0.57
CA ASN A 36 -6.67 -12.64 1.01
C ASN A 36 -7.12 -14.11 0.93
N GLN A 37 -8.43 -14.40 1.06
CA GLN A 37 -8.95 -15.74 0.87
C GLN A 37 -8.95 -16.12 -0.62
N GLY A 38 -9.53 -15.27 -1.48
CA GLY A 38 -9.56 -15.53 -2.92
C GLY A 38 -8.17 -15.65 -3.54
N LEU A 39 -7.18 -14.92 -3.01
CA LEU A 39 -5.79 -15.04 -3.41
C LEU A 39 -5.19 -16.39 -3.00
N LEU A 40 -5.43 -16.82 -1.76
CA LEU A 40 -4.98 -18.13 -1.28
C LEU A 40 -5.64 -19.28 -2.05
N ASP A 41 -6.94 -19.19 -2.33
CA ASP A 41 -7.67 -20.18 -3.10
C ASP A 41 -7.08 -20.29 -4.52
N ALA A 42 -6.88 -19.16 -5.19
CA ALA A 42 -6.28 -19.11 -6.52
C ALA A 42 -4.86 -19.69 -6.56
N VAL A 43 -4.06 -19.46 -5.52
CA VAL A 43 -2.71 -20.02 -5.40
C VAL A 43 -2.75 -21.53 -5.08
N SER A 44 -3.72 -21.99 -4.29
CA SER A 44 -3.84 -23.39 -3.93
C SER A 44 -4.22 -24.26 -5.12
N ASP A 45 -5.04 -23.73 -6.03
CA ASP A 45 -5.44 -24.39 -7.27
C ASP A 45 -4.45 -24.15 -8.43
N LEU A 46 -3.36 -23.42 -8.18
CA LEU A 46 -2.43 -23.01 -9.22
C LEU A 46 -1.59 -24.18 -9.73
N GLN A 47 -1.76 -24.49 -11.01
CA GLN A 47 -0.84 -25.36 -11.75
C GLN A 47 0.15 -24.49 -12.52
N ILE A 48 1.37 -24.35 -11.98
CA ILE A 48 2.43 -23.57 -12.61
C ILE A 48 2.80 -24.22 -13.94
N LYS A 49 2.72 -23.45 -15.03
CA LYS A 49 3.05 -23.92 -16.38
C LYS A 49 4.43 -23.42 -16.78
N GLY A 50 5.28 -24.34 -17.23
CA GLY A 50 6.58 -24.01 -17.82
C GLY A 50 7.38 -23.03 -16.95
N ASP A 51 7.66 -21.86 -17.51
CA ASP A 51 8.48 -20.83 -16.87
C ASP A 51 7.71 -19.69 -16.16
N ASP A 52 6.40 -19.86 -15.93
CA ASP A 52 5.57 -18.81 -15.35
C ASP A 52 5.99 -18.43 -13.93
N LYS A 53 6.14 -17.11 -13.68
CA LYS A 53 6.42 -16.53 -12.36
C LYS A 53 5.19 -15.78 -11.83
N TYR A 54 4.88 -15.96 -10.55
CA TYR A 54 3.76 -15.36 -9.85
C TYR A 54 4.24 -14.55 -8.65
N TYR A 55 3.98 -13.25 -8.67
CA TYR A 55 4.26 -12.32 -7.58
C TYR A 55 2.96 -12.06 -6.83
N ILE A 56 2.95 -12.33 -5.52
CA ILE A 56 1.73 -12.29 -4.71
C ILE A 56 1.80 -11.07 -3.76
N ALA A 57 1.03 -10.04 -4.06
CA ALA A 57 0.75 -8.94 -3.14
C ALA A 57 -0.33 -9.41 -2.16
N TYR A 58 0.06 -9.57 -0.89
CA TYR A 58 -0.80 -10.09 0.17
C TYR A 58 -0.70 -9.21 1.40
N ASP A 59 -1.85 -8.76 1.91
CA ASP A 59 -2.00 -7.91 3.07
C ASP A 59 -1.64 -8.69 4.32
N TYR A 60 -0.36 -8.66 4.70
CA TYR A 60 0.14 -9.42 5.84
C TYR A 60 -0.05 -8.66 7.16
N VAL A 61 -1.28 -8.74 7.68
CA VAL A 61 -1.68 -8.14 8.95
C VAL A 61 -1.47 -9.12 10.10
N VAL A 62 -0.30 -9.06 10.73
CA VAL A 62 0.14 -10.03 11.76
C VAL A 62 -0.71 -10.04 13.03
N ASP A 63 -1.46 -8.97 13.29
CA ASP A 63 -2.35 -8.86 14.46
C ASP A 63 -3.66 -9.66 14.28
N ASN A 64 -3.92 -10.18 13.07
CA ASN A 64 -5.08 -11.00 12.78
C ASN A 64 -4.69 -12.48 12.63
N GLN A 65 -5.18 -13.33 13.53
CA GLN A 65 -4.86 -14.77 13.56
C GLN A 65 -5.26 -15.49 12.27
N ASP A 66 -6.40 -15.15 11.67
CA ASP A 66 -6.90 -15.76 10.45
C ASP A 66 -5.96 -15.44 9.27
N ILE A 67 -5.55 -14.17 9.14
CA ILE A 67 -4.58 -13.72 8.14
C ILE A 67 -3.22 -14.41 8.35
N ARG A 68 -2.76 -14.55 9.59
CA ARG A 68 -1.52 -15.31 9.88
C ARG A 68 -1.59 -16.76 9.43
N ASN A 69 -2.72 -17.43 9.66
CA ASN A 69 -2.90 -18.82 9.25
C ASN A 69 -2.87 -18.95 7.73
N LYS A 70 -3.56 -18.06 7.02
CA LYS A 70 -3.57 -18.00 5.55
C LYS A 70 -2.17 -17.71 4.98
N TYR A 71 -1.44 -16.77 5.57
CA TYR A 71 -0.07 -16.48 5.18
C TYR A 71 0.86 -17.69 5.35
N ARG A 72 0.71 -18.47 6.44
CA ARG A 72 1.49 -19.72 6.62
C ARG A 72 1.21 -20.74 5.52
N MET A 73 -0.06 -20.88 5.12
CA MET A 73 -0.42 -21.76 4.00
C MET A 73 0.22 -21.27 2.69
N LEU A 74 0.11 -19.97 2.41
CA LEU A 74 0.71 -19.35 1.24
C LEU A 74 2.24 -19.54 1.22
N LYS A 75 2.91 -19.37 2.35
CA LYS A 75 4.35 -19.60 2.52
C LYS A 75 4.75 -21.04 2.22
N SER A 76 3.97 -22.02 2.69
CA SER A 76 4.23 -23.43 2.37
C SER A 76 4.13 -23.73 0.88
N ILE A 77 3.27 -23.01 0.14
CA ILE A 77 3.18 -23.13 -1.32
C ILE A 77 4.36 -22.43 -1.99
N GLU A 78 4.73 -21.22 -1.55
CA GLU A 78 5.91 -20.48 -2.01
C GLU A 78 7.19 -21.34 -1.90
N GLU A 79 7.43 -21.96 -0.76
CA GLU A 79 8.59 -22.82 -0.49
C GLU A 79 8.69 -24.02 -1.44
N LYS A 80 7.54 -24.58 -1.84
CA LYS A 80 7.45 -25.72 -2.77
C LYS A 80 7.46 -25.30 -4.24
N SER A 81 7.35 -24.00 -4.52
CA SER A 81 7.22 -23.49 -5.89
C SER A 81 8.54 -23.37 -6.64
N GLU A 82 9.68 -23.70 -6.02
CA GLU A 82 11.02 -23.57 -6.63
C GLU A 82 11.30 -22.14 -7.16
N GLY A 83 10.80 -21.12 -6.45
CA GLY A 83 10.98 -19.71 -6.82
C GLY A 83 10.04 -19.22 -7.95
N ARG A 84 9.07 -20.04 -8.36
CA ARG A 84 8.03 -19.65 -9.33
C ARG A 84 6.93 -18.82 -8.70
N LEU A 85 6.67 -18.99 -7.41
CA LEU A 85 5.79 -18.14 -6.62
C LEU A 85 6.63 -17.35 -5.62
N ILE A 86 6.40 -16.03 -5.55
CA ILE A 86 7.14 -15.11 -4.69
C ILE A 86 6.15 -14.20 -3.97
N ILE A 87 6.17 -14.20 -2.64
CA ILE A 87 5.31 -13.34 -1.82
C ILE A 87 6.00 -11.98 -1.61
N LEU A 88 5.30 -10.91 -1.97
CA LEU A 88 5.77 -9.54 -1.80
C LEU A 88 5.70 -9.13 -0.34
N ASP A 89 6.74 -8.43 0.13
CA ASP A 89 6.88 -8.05 1.53
C ASP A 89 6.16 -6.73 1.80
N MET A 90 4.88 -6.79 2.17
CA MET A 90 4.07 -5.62 2.48
C MET A 90 3.06 -5.86 3.60
N ILE A 91 2.69 -4.78 4.30
CA ILE A 91 1.61 -4.80 5.31
C ILE A 91 0.26 -4.68 4.60
N CYS A 92 0.09 -3.59 3.84
CA CYS A 92 -1.03 -3.35 2.94
C CYS A 92 -0.73 -2.19 1.99
N PHE A 93 -1.59 -1.97 1.00
CA PHE A 93 -1.52 -0.83 0.10
C PHE A 93 -1.52 0.52 0.84
N GLU A 94 -2.39 0.71 1.85
CA GLU A 94 -2.45 1.97 2.59
C GLU A 94 -1.16 2.29 3.34
N TYR A 95 -0.43 1.27 3.80
CA TYR A 95 0.88 1.46 4.42
C TYR A 95 1.91 2.01 3.42
N LEU A 96 1.91 1.53 2.17
CA LEU A 96 2.82 2.03 1.13
C LEU A 96 2.58 3.53 0.87
N ILE A 97 1.32 3.95 0.84
CA ILE A 97 0.99 5.37 0.70
C ILE A 97 1.34 6.16 1.96
N LEU A 98 1.00 5.63 3.15
CA LEU A 98 1.28 6.32 4.41
C LEU A 98 2.78 6.55 4.61
N ALA A 99 3.61 5.58 4.24
CA ALA A 99 5.07 5.65 4.36
C ALA A 99 5.73 6.55 3.30
N PHE A 100 4.98 7.06 2.33
CA PHE A 100 5.50 7.99 1.33
C PHE A 100 5.87 9.33 1.98
N ASP A 101 7.15 9.69 1.92
CA ASP A 101 7.74 10.86 2.57
C ASP A 101 7.06 12.17 2.15
N LYS A 102 6.66 12.29 0.88
CA LYS A 102 6.02 13.50 0.34
C LYS A 102 4.50 13.56 0.52
N LEU A 103 3.89 12.57 1.19
CA LEU A 103 2.44 12.50 1.38
C LEU A 103 1.85 13.80 1.96
N VAL A 104 2.47 14.33 3.00
CA VAL A 104 1.99 15.54 3.71
C VAL A 104 2.10 16.77 2.80
N GLU A 105 3.24 16.95 2.16
CA GLU A 105 3.52 18.07 1.25
C GLU A 105 2.55 18.09 0.06
N TRP A 106 2.34 16.93 -0.57
CA TRP A 106 1.51 16.80 -1.77
C TRP A 106 0.02 16.92 -1.48
N THR A 107 -0.44 16.40 -0.34
CA THR A 107 -1.85 16.49 0.06
C THR A 107 -2.19 17.83 0.73
N GLY A 108 -1.20 18.53 1.29
CA GLY A 108 -1.35 19.86 1.89
C GLY A 108 -2.15 19.85 3.19
N THR A 109 -2.14 18.74 3.91
CA THR A 109 -2.81 18.62 5.21
C THR A 109 -2.11 19.47 6.28
N GLY A 110 -2.85 20.36 6.94
CA GLY A 110 -2.35 21.17 8.05
C GLY A 110 -2.52 20.55 9.44
N LYS A 111 -2.92 19.26 9.53
CA LYS A 111 -3.21 18.59 10.81
C LYS A 111 -1.92 18.15 11.50
N ALA A 112 -1.28 19.08 12.21
CA ALA A 112 -0.01 18.82 12.91
C ALA A 112 -0.08 17.62 13.87
N ASP A 113 -1.21 17.42 14.56
CA ASP A 113 -1.42 16.25 15.42
C ASP A 113 -1.37 14.94 14.63
N LYS A 114 -1.98 14.88 13.45
CA LYS A 114 -1.97 13.68 12.60
C LYS A 114 -0.62 13.42 11.97
N ILE A 115 0.12 14.48 11.63
CA ILE A 115 1.49 14.36 11.12
C ILE A 115 2.38 13.72 12.18
N GLN A 116 2.34 14.22 13.43
CA GLN A 116 3.10 13.64 14.53
C GLN A 116 2.71 12.18 14.81
N ILE A 117 1.41 11.88 14.86
CA ILE A 117 0.93 10.50 15.06
C ILE A 117 1.44 9.57 13.94
N ARG A 118 1.46 10.05 12.69
CA ARG A 118 2.00 9.30 11.55
C ARG A 118 3.48 8.97 11.75
N GLU A 119 4.30 9.95 12.15
CA GLU A 119 5.74 9.76 12.36
C GLU A 119 6.01 8.71 13.43
N GLU A 120 5.41 8.87 14.61
CA GLU A 120 5.52 7.93 15.74
C GLU A 120 5.04 6.52 15.36
N VAL A 121 3.92 6.41 14.65
CA VAL A 121 3.41 5.12 14.19
C VAL A 121 4.37 4.47 13.21
N LEU A 122 4.88 5.19 12.22
CA LEU A 122 5.79 4.64 11.21
C LEU A 122 7.14 4.22 11.83
N GLU A 123 7.68 4.99 12.77
CA GLU A 123 8.90 4.63 13.51
C GLU A 123 8.71 3.39 14.40
N ALA A 124 7.51 3.18 14.92
CA ALA A 124 7.16 2.03 15.72
C ALA A 124 6.84 0.77 14.89
N VAL A 125 6.73 0.84 13.56
CA VAL A 125 6.45 -0.35 12.72
C VAL A 125 7.66 -1.28 12.68
N GLU A 126 7.47 -2.52 13.15
CA GLU A 126 8.46 -3.60 13.07
C GLU A 126 7.76 -4.92 12.78
N ASN A 127 8.32 -5.74 11.88
CA ASN A 127 7.78 -7.06 11.56
C ASN A 127 6.26 -7.03 11.25
N HIS A 128 5.82 -6.03 10.49
CA HIS A 128 4.44 -5.83 10.03
C HIS A 128 3.43 -5.47 11.13
N ARG A 129 3.89 -5.10 12.33
CA ARG A 129 3.05 -4.60 13.43
C ARG A 129 3.55 -3.26 13.97
N ILE A 130 2.65 -2.48 14.54
CA ILE A 130 3.01 -1.32 15.35
C ILE A 130 3.48 -1.81 16.73
N ASN A 131 4.72 -1.51 17.09
CA ASN A 131 5.29 -1.82 18.38
C ASN A 131 4.92 -0.72 19.40
N LEU A 132 3.81 -0.92 20.12
CA LEU A 132 3.27 0.09 21.05
C LEU A 132 4.26 0.50 22.15
N SER A 133 5.21 -0.37 22.53
CA SER A 133 6.21 -0.03 23.55
C SER A 133 7.26 0.97 23.08
N LYS A 134 7.33 1.27 21.77
CA LYS A 134 8.22 2.29 21.21
C LYS A 134 7.58 3.67 21.13
N ILE A 135 6.27 3.75 21.36
CA ILE A 135 5.51 5.00 21.29
C ILE A 135 5.44 5.58 22.69
N ASN A 136 6.09 6.73 22.89
CA ASN A 136 6.04 7.45 24.16
C ASN A 136 4.96 8.54 24.18
N ASP A 137 4.54 9.01 23.01
CA ASP A 137 3.54 10.06 22.89
C ASP A 137 2.14 9.56 23.30
N GLU A 138 1.59 10.15 24.35
CA GLU A 138 0.30 9.76 24.93
C GLU A 138 -0.85 9.93 23.92
N LYS A 139 -0.80 10.98 23.09
CA LYS A 139 -1.85 11.24 22.08
C LYS A 139 -1.88 10.17 21.01
N THR A 140 -0.72 9.69 20.59
CA THR A 140 -0.57 8.59 19.64
C THR A 140 -1.11 7.28 20.23
N LEU A 141 -0.78 6.98 21.50
CA LEU A 141 -1.34 5.83 22.21
C LEU A 141 -2.87 5.93 22.35
N GLN A 142 -3.40 7.10 22.71
CA GLN A 142 -4.84 7.35 22.80
C GLN A 142 -5.53 7.19 21.44
N TYR A 143 -4.92 7.69 20.36
CA TYR A 143 -5.43 7.51 19.00
C TYR A 143 -5.55 6.02 18.64
N ILE A 144 -4.50 5.24 18.89
CA ILE A 144 -4.49 3.79 18.63
C ILE A 144 -5.49 3.05 19.52
N ALA A 145 -5.59 3.42 20.80
CA ALA A 145 -6.55 2.83 21.74
C ALA A 145 -8.01 3.09 21.36
N GLY A 146 -8.30 4.14 20.57
CA GLY A 146 -9.63 4.45 20.05
C GLY A 146 -10.20 3.39 19.09
N PHE A 147 -9.37 2.48 18.57
CA PHE A 147 -9.81 1.45 17.63
C PHE A 147 -10.45 0.25 18.36
N LYS A 148 -11.79 0.20 18.40
CA LYS A 148 -12.58 -0.89 19.04
C LYS A 148 -12.14 -2.33 18.68
N ARG A 149 -11.64 -2.54 17.46
CA ARG A 149 -10.96 -3.80 17.08
C ARG A 149 -9.64 -3.41 16.41
N TYR A 150 -8.60 -3.33 17.21
CA TYR A 150 -7.27 -2.94 16.75
C TYR A 150 -6.76 -3.90 15.65
N SER A 151 -6.19 -3.33 14.60
CA SER A 151 -5.22 -4.00 13.74
C SER A 151 -4.31 -2.94 13.14
N THR A 152 -3.05 -3.29 12.88
CA THR A 152 -2.09 -2.40 12.24
C THR A 152 -2.67 -1.78 10.95
N GLU A 153 -3.26 -2.60 10.07
CA GLU A 153 -3.90 -2.13 8.83
C GLU A 153 -4.99 -1.08 9.06
N ARG A 154 -5.85 -1.24 10.09
CA ARG A 154 -6.92 -0.27 10.38
C ARG A 154 -6.37 1.07 10.83
N VAL A 155 -5.28 1.06 11.61
CA VAL A 155 -4.57 2.29 11.99
C VAL A 155 -3.99 2.96 10.74
N MET A 156 -3.30 2.21 9.89
CA MET A 156 -2.70 2.74 8.65
C MET A 156 -3.77 3.32 7.71
N LYS A 157 -4.87 2.58 7.49
CA LYS A 157 -6.00 2.98 6.67
C LYS A 157 -6.68 4.24 7.20
N SER A 158 -6.81 4.37 8.52
CA SER A 158 -7.36 5.57 9.13
C SER A 158 -6.43 6.77 8.95
N LEU A 159 -5.12 6.60 9.20
CA LEU A 159 -4.14 7.67 9.09
C LEU A 159 -3.97 8.16 7.66
N VAL A 160 -3.78 7.26 6.69
CA VAL A 160 -3.70 7.68 5.28
C VAL A 160 -4.98 8.44 4.88
N GLY A 161 -6.13 7.96 5.38
CA GLY A 161 -7.41 8.60 5.20
C GLY A 161 -7.51 9.99 5.83
N GLU A 162 -6.70 10.39 6.81
CA GLU A 162 -6.64 11.77 7.32
C GLU A 162 -5.97 12.74 6.34
N PHE A 163 -5.04 12.21 5.54
CA PHE A 163 -4.24 12.97 4.58
C PHE A 163 -4.89 13.00 3.19
N THR A 164 -5.57 11.93 2.80
CA THR A 164 -6.11 11.75 1.44
C THR A 164 -7.64 11.93 1.37
N GLN A 165 -8.23 12.79 2.21
CA GLN A 165 -9.70 12.98 2.23
C GLN A 165 -10.24 13.65 0.96
N ASN A 166 -9.40 14.42 0.26
CA ASN A 166 -9.76 15.07 -0.98
C ASN A 166 -9.88 14.03 -2.09
N GLU A 167 -11.00 14.01 -2.82
CA GLU A 167 -11.25 13.06 -3.92
C GLU A 167 -10.09 13.02 -4.92
N LYS A 168 -9.44 14.16 -5.20
CA LYS A 168 -8.33 14.22 -6.15
C LYS A 168 -7.06 13.52 -5.66
N TRP A 169 -6.86 13.41 -4.34
CA TRP A 169 -5.74 12.66 -3.73
C TRP A 169 -6.22 11.36 -3.05
N SER A 170 -7.48 10.99 -3.21
CA SER A 170 -8.10 9.88 -2.49
C SER A 170 -7.39 8.56 -2.81
N VAL A 171 -7.22 7.73 -1.78
CA VAL A 171 -6.83 6.32 -1.94
C VAL A 171 -8.01 5.39 -1.67
N LYS A 172 -9.23 5.95 -1.71
CA LYS A 172 -10.51 5.24 -1.64
C LYS A 172 -11.24 5.38 -2.97
N GLY A 173 -11.98 4.35 -3.35
CA GLY A 173 -12.79 4.33 -4.56
C GLY A 173 -12.30 3.31 -5.59
N SER A 174 -12.87 3.36 -6.78
CA SER A 174 -12.54 2.44 -7.88
C SER A 174 -11.15 2.69 -8.47
N LEU A 175 -10.64 3.91 -8.38
CA LEU A 175 -9.33 4.34 -8.84
C LEU A 175 -8.65 5.15 -7.73
N MET A 176 -7.32 5.17 -7.75
CA MET A 176 -6.57 6.24 -7.06
C MET A 176 -7.05 7.61 -7.56
N GLY A 177 -7.02 8.60 -6.67
CA GLY A 177 -7.29 9.99 -7.01
C GLY A 177 -6.38 10.48 -8.13
N GLU A 178 -6.93 11.29 -9.03
CA GLU A 178 -6.25 11.69 -10.26
C GLU A 178 -4.94 12.44 -10.03
N CYS A 179 -4.80 13.17 -8.91
CA CYS A 179 -3.57 13.88 -8.60
C CYS A 179 -2.36 12.97 -8.39
N TRP A 180 -2.55 11.67 -8.14
CA TRP A 180 -1.43 10.74 -8.02
C TRP A 180 -0.73 10.48 -9.36
N TYR A 181 -1.47 10.49 -10.47
CA TYR A 181 -0.98 9.98 -11.77
C TYR A 181 -1.37 10.83 -12.98
N LYS A 182 -2.11 11.93 -12.80
CA LYS A 182 -2.40 12.94 -13.83
C LYS A 182 -1.78 14.28 -13.46
N ASP A 183 -1.57 15.10 -14.47
CA ASP A 183 -1.19 16.51 -14.33
C ASP A 183 -2.35 17.21 -13.61
N CYS A 184 -2.17 17.46 -12.32
CA CYS A 184 -3.20 18.08 -11.51
C CYS A 184 -2.80 19.52 -11.24
N CYS A 185 -3.70 20.44 -11.57
CA CYS A 185 -3.60 21.80 -11.05
C CYS A 185 -4.10 21.80 -9.61
N VAL A 186 -3.22 22.23 -8.71
CA VAL A 186 -3.55 22.57 -7.34
C VAL A 186 -4.28 23.91 -7.39
N SER A 187 -5.61 23.86 -7.44
CA SER A 187 -6.57 24.99 -7.36
C SER A 187 -7.28 25.37 -8.67
N GLU A 188 -8.58 25.04 -8.77
CA GLU A 188 -9.57 25.94 -9.41
C GLU A 188 -10.29 26.81 -8.36
N HIS A 189 -10.08 26.50 -7.07
CA HIS A 189 -10.63 27.24 -5.93
C HIS A 189 -9.50 27.56 -4.95
N LEU A 190 -9.03 28.81 -4.97
CA LEU A 190 -7.98 29.32 -4.07
C LEU A 190 -8.43 29.26 -2.60
N ASP A 191 -9.74 29.12 -2.36
CA ASP A 191 -10.35 29.10 -1.03
C ASP A 191 -10.38 27.70 -0.38
N SER A 192 -9.96 26.64 -1.11
CA SER A 192 -9.87 25.29 -0.55
C SER A 192 -8.53 25.11 0.18
N LEU A 193 -8.59 25.19 1.52
CA LEU A 193 -7.50 25.01 2.49
C LEU A 193 -6.70 23.68 2.40
N ARG A 194 -7.00 22.78 1.46
CA ARG A 194 -6.48 21.39 1.40
C ARG A 194 -5.94 21.01 0.04
N CYS A 195 -5.18 21.90 -0.59
CA CYS A 195 -4.48 21.60 -1.83
C CYS A 195 -2.98 21.70 -1.57
N GLY A 196 -2.30 20.56 -1.43
CA GLY A 196 -0.85 20.53 -1.30
C GLY A 196 -0.15 20.94 -2.59
N LYS A 197 1.10 21.37 -2.48
CA LYS A 197 1.88 21.92 -3.59
C LYS A 197 2.99 20.93 -3.93
N PRO A 198 2.70 19.82 -4.64
CA PRO A 198 3.75 18.94 -5.10
C PRO A 198 4.72 19.73 -5.96
N GLU A 199 6.02 19.52 -5.73
CA GLU A 199 7.06 20.14 -6.56
C GLU A 199 6.98 19.71 -8.04
N ILE A 200 6.40 18.53 -8.28
CA ILE A 200 6.20 17.93 -9.60
C ILE A 200 4.74 18.07 -10.00
N VAL A 201 4.51 18.72 -11.15
CA VAL A 201 3.17 18.83 -11.74
C VAL A 201 2.80 17.56 -12.52
N ASN A 202 3.77 16.98 -13.24
CA ASN A 202 3.52 15.85 -14.12
C ASN A 202 3.03 14.62 -13.35
N GLY A 203 1.91 14.06 -13.82
CA GLY A 203 1.25 12.92 -13.21
C GLY A 203 2.11 11.65 -13.16
N GLU A 204 2.71 11.30 -14.29
CA GLU A 204 3.54 10.09 -14.38
C GLU A 204 4.79 10.20 -13.52
N GLU A 205 5.44 11.37 -13.48
CA GLU A 205 6.60 11.62 -12.62
C GLU A 205 6.25 11.53 -11.13
N LYS A 206 5.10 12.07 -10.70
CA LYS A 206 4.63 11.89 -9.32
C LYS A 206 4.44 10.43 -8.97
N MET A 207 3.76 9.68 -9.83
CA MET A 207 3.56 8.25 -9.60
C MET A 207 4.89 7.49 -9.59
N ARG A 208 5.86 7.86 -10.45
CA ARG A 208 7.21 7.29 -10.44
C ARG A 208 7.94 7.57 -9.13
N LEU A 209 7.84 8.78 -8.57
CA LEU A 209 8.42 9.09 -7.26
C LEU A 209 7.81 8.22 -6.15
N LEU A 210 6.48 8.05 -6.13
CA LEU A 210 5.82 7.15 -5.19
C LEU A 210 6.33 5.70 -5.34
N ILE A 211 6.45 5.21 -6.57
CA ILE A 211 6.97 3.86 -6.87
C ILE A 211 8.43 3.70 -6.41
N GLN A 212 9.22 4.76 -6.51
CA GLN A 212 10.63 4.78 -6.10
C GLN A 212 10.85 5.00 -4.60
N SER A 213 9.78 5.29 -3.83
CA SER A 213 9.85 5.44 -2.38
C SER A 213 10.41 4.17 -1.72
N GLU A 214 11.07 4.34 -0.57
CA GLU A 214 11.84 3.28 0.10
C GLU A 214 11.03 1.98 0.28
N LYS A 215 9.80 2.07 0.80
CA LYS A 215 8.97 0.89 1.08
C LYS A 215 8.46 0.21 -0.19
N VAL A 216 8.06 0.98 -1.20
CA VAL A 216 7.59 0.41 -2.47
C VAL A 216 8.76 -0.21 -3.22
N LYS A 217 9.88 0.49 -3.36
CA LYS A 217 11.09 0.00 -4.03
C LYS A 217 11.59 -1.30 -3.40
N LYS A 218 11.73 -1.34 -2.07
CA LYS A 218 12.18 -2.55 -1.35
C LYS A 218 11.28 -3.75 -1.62
N MET A 219 9.96 -3.53 -1.69
CA MET A 219 9.00 -4.58 -2.03
C MET A 219 9.14 -5.03 -3.50
N LEU A 220 9.30 -4.09 -4.44
CA LEU A 220 9.44 -4.36 -5.88
C LEU A 220 10.80 -4.98 -6.27
N GLU A 221 11.84 -4.86 -5.46
CA GLU A 221 13.14 -5.52 -5.70
C GLU A 221 13.02 -7.04 -5.86
N LYS A 222 12.00 -7.66 -5.24
CA LYS A 222 11.69 -9.08 -5.42
C LYS A 222 11.16 -9.43 -6.81
N VAL A 223 10.57 -8.46 -7.51
CA VAL A 223 9.97 -8.62 -8.84
C VAL A 223 11.02 -8.52 -9.95
N ILE A 224 12.05 -7.71 -9.73
CA ILE A 224 13.14 -7.47 -10.70
C ILE A 224 14.08 -8.69 -10.81
N ARG A 225 14.14 -9.54 -9.78
CA ARG A 225 15.00 -10.75 -9.70
C ARG A 225 14.35 -11.97 -10.35
#